data_AF-A0A7C3XZF6-F1
#
_entry.id   AF-A0A7C3XZF6-F1
#
_cell.length_a   1.000
_cell.length_b   1.000
_cell.length_c   1.000
_cell.angle_alpha   90.00
_cell.angle_beta   90.00
_cell.angle_gamma   90.00
#
_symmetry.space_group_name_H-M   'P 1'
#
loop_
_entity.id
_entity.type
_entity.pdbx_description
1 polymer ?
#
loop_
_entity_poly.entity_id
_entity_poly.type
_entity_poly.pdbx_seq_one_letter_code
_entity_poly.pdbx_strand_id
1 'polypeptide(L)'
;MKLIVGIDPGTTTAVAVVDISSDFYKVISKKFFSRGEVAQFVVDNGIPIVVAGDVKKPSGFLKKISATFGARLFYPRYDISVKEKNEITKEFHYENNHERDALAAALFAKNNFSSILSKVSSAAEKKGVVHLADDIKEMLIKEQAGNIDEAIKILTKEEVARTSEPRIKERTLQELQNKIKLLLKERANLIQQIVALQAENKRLKNEAEYIKSKIPKKEYRKEENTEKLVELLKKYKEMRKSGKKN
;
A
#
# COMPACT_ATOMS: atom_id res chain seq x y z
N MET A 1 8.42 0.60 -9.76
CA MET A 1 8.83 -0.45 -8.81
C MET A 1 8.81 -1.80 -9.51
N LYS A 2 9.91 -2.54 -9.44
CA LYS A 2 10.04 -3.89 -10.03
C LYS A 2 10.03 -4.91 -8.90
N LEU A 3 9.23 -5.96 -9.03
CA LEU A 3 8.85 -6.83 -7.92
C LEU A 3 9.35 -8.25 -8.10
N ILE A 4 9.77 -8.84 -6.99
CA ILE A 4 9.88 -10.28 -6.79
C ILE A 4 8.61 -10.73 -6.06
N VAL A 5 7.89 -11.66 -6.68
CA VAL A 5 6.62 -12.17 -6.17
C VAL A 5 6.82 -13.57 -5.60
N GLY A 6 6.60 -13.75 -4.30
CA GLY A 6 6.58 -15.07 -3.68
C GLY A 6 5.15 -15.58 -3.55
N ILE A 7 4.91 -16.85 -3.86
CA ILE A 7 3.56 -17.44 -3.81
C ILE A 7 3.62 -18.80 -3.12
N ASP A 8 2.78 -18.96 -2.09
CA ASP A 8 2.47 -20.25 -1.47
C ASP A 8 1.06 -20.69 -1.94
N PRO A 9 0.96 -21.61 -2.92
CA PRO A 9 -0.32 -22.02 -3.48
C PRO A 9 -0.96 -23.15 -2.65
N GLY A 10 -2.26 -23.03 -2.39
CA GLY A 10 -3.04 -24.05 -1.67
C GLY A 10 -4.49 -23.64 -1.50
N THR A 11 -5.23 -24.33 -0.63
CA THR A 11 -6.60 -23.94 -0.25
C THR A 11 -6.64 -22.50 0.27
N THR A 12 -5.66 -22.17 1.11
CA THR A 12 -5.25 -20.79 1.39
C THR A 12 -4.05 -20.53 0.50
N THR A 13 -4.15 -19.55 -0.37
CA THR A 13 -3.01 -19.09 -1.16
C THR A 13 -2.52 -17.79 -0.55
N ALA A 14 -1.21 -17.65 -0.41
CA ALA A 14 -0.56 -16.42 0.00
C ALA A 14 0.30 -15.87 -1.12
N VAL A 15 0.36 -14.54 -1.20
CA VAL A 15 1.19 -13.80 -2.15
C VAL A 15 1.94 -12.71 -1.41
N ALA A 16 3.25 -12.68 -1.62
CA ALA A 16 4.14 -11.64 -1.15
C ALA A 16 4.75 -10.91 -2.35
N VAL A 17 4.87 -9.59 -2.26
CA VAL A 17 5.61 -8.76 -3.21
C VAL A 17 6.73 -8.05 -2.46
N VAL A 18 7.93 -8.08 -3.03
CA VAL A 18 9.12 -7.41 -2.49
C VAL A 18 9.77 -6.60 -3.61
N ASP A 19 10.11 -5.35 -3.34
CA ASP A 19 10.85 -4.51 -4.28
C ASP A 19 12.31 -4.96 -4.39
N ILE A 20 12.89 -4.89 -5.58
CA ILE A 20 14.31 -5.17 -5.81
C ILE A 20 15.24 -4.03 -5.37
N SER A 21 14.71 -2.80 -5.26
CA SER A 21 15.52 -1.60 -5.03
C SER A 21 15.27 -0.90 -3.69
N SER A 22 14.20 -1.25 -2.98
CA SER A 22 13.90 -0.75 -1.64
C SER A 22 13.58 -1.88 -0.66
N ASP A 23 13.31 -1.52 0.58
CA ASP A 23 12.82 -2.43 1.62
C ASP A 23 11.30 -2.61 1.60
N PHE A 24 10.62 -2.08 0.58
CA PHE A 24 9.18 -2.26 0.42
C PHE A 24 8.83 -3.74 0.27
N TYR A 25 7.84 -4.17 1.06
CA TYR A 25 7.18 -5.45 0.91
C TYR A 25 5.70 -5.34 1.27
N LYS A 26 4.90 -6.29 0.75
CA LYS A 26 3.52 -6.50 1.15
C LYS A 26 3.18 -7.97 1.02
N VAL A 27 2.44 -8.52 1.98
CA VAL A 27 2.00 -9.91 1.96
C VAL A 27 0.53 -10.00 2.35
N ILE A 28 -0.22 -10.86 1.67
CA ILE A 28 -1.60 -11.18 2.01
C ILE A 28 -1.88 -12.66 1.74
N SER A 29 -2.86 -13.21 2.44
CA SER A 29 -3.39 -14.55 2.20
C SER A 29 -4.91 -14.56 2.08
N LYS A 30 -5.45 -15.44 1.24
CA LYS A 30 -6.90 -15.60 1.05
C LYS A 30 -7.25 -17.06 0.76
N LYS A 31 -8.38 -17.52 1.29
CA LYS A 31 -8.98 -18.79 0.88
C LYS A 31 -9.52 -18.68 -0.54
N PHE A 32 -9.24 -19.69 -1.37
CA PHE A 32 -9.66 -19.71 -2.78
C PHE A 32 -9.16 -18.48 -3.57
N PHE A 33 -7.96 -18.00 -3.27
CA PHE A 33 -7.35 -16.87 -3.99
C PHE A 33 -7.16 -17.24 -5.46
N SER A 34 -7.99 -16.67 -6.34
CA SER A 34 -7.92 -17.01 -7.76
C SER A 34 -6.67 -16.42 -8.41
N ARG A 35 -6.23 -17.03 -9.52
CA ARG A 35 -5.08 -16.51 -10.30
C ARG A 35 -5.28 -15.06 -10.75
N GLY A 36 -6.51 -14.68 -11.10
CA GLY A 36 -6.83 -13.32 -11.53
C GLY A 36 -6.70 -12.32 -10.39
N GLU A 37 -7.19 -12.66 -9.21
CA GLU A 37 -7.06 -11.79 -8.03
C GLU A 37 -5.59 -11.70 -7.55
N VAL A 38 -4.84 -12.81 -7.59
CA VAL A 38 -3.39 -12.80 -7.32
C VAL A 38 -2.69 -11.88 -8.32
N ALA A 39 -3.03 -11.99 -9.60
CA ALA A 39 -2.42 -11.15 -10.62
C ALA A 39 -2.76 -9.67 -10.41
N GLN A 40 -4.01 -9.36 -10.08
CA GLN A 40 -4.44 -7.99 -9.77
C GLN A 40 -3.67 -7.42 -8.58
N PHE A 41 -3.57 -8.18 -7.47
CA PHE A 41 -2.80 -7.75 -6.31
C PHE A 41 -1.34 -7.42 -6.68
N VAL A 42 -0.70 -8.27 -7.49
CA VAL A 42 0.68 -8.02 -7.92
C VAL A 42 0.79 -6.73 -8.73
N VAL A 43 -0.09 -6.53 -9.71
CA VAL A 43 -0.11 -5.34 -10.57
C VAL A 43 -0.38 -4.06 -9.78
N ASP A 44 -1.29 -4.12 -8.80
CA ASP A 44 -1.61 -2.98 -7.92
C ASP A 44 -0.40 -2.50 -7.10
N ASN A 45 0.60 -3.36 -6.90
CA ASN A 45 1.81 -3.01 -6.14
C ASN A 45 3.03 -2.78 -7.05
N GLY A 46 3.03 -3.15 -8.32
CA GLY A 46 4.16 -2.88 -9.22
C GLY A 46 4.31 -3.87 -10.38
N ILE A 47 5.51 -3.90 -10.97
CA ILE A 47 5.81 -4.70 -12.16
C ILE A 47 6.50 -5.99 -11.74
N PRO A 48 5.88 -7.17 -11.86
CA PRO A 48 6.51 -8.44 -11.51
C PRO A 48 7.60 -8.83 -12.51
N ILE A 49 8.80 -9.06 -12.00
CA ILE A 49 9.93 -9.53 -12.80
C ILE A 49 10.38 -10.94 -12.44
N VAL A 50 10.10 -11.39 -11.22
CA VAL A 50 10.34 -12.76 -10.73
C VAL A 50 9.09 -13.29 -10.05
N VAL A 51 8.80 -14.58 -10.27
CA VAL A 51 7.82 -15.35 -9.50
C VAL A 51 8.55 -16.49 -8.83
N ALA A 52 8.47 -16.59 -7.51
CA ALA A 52 9.23 -17.49 -6.67
C ALA A 52 8.32 -18.43 -5.87
N GLY A 53 8.77 -19.68 -5.72
CA GLY A 53 8.24 -20.64 -4.75
C GLY A 53 9.33 -21.03 -3.73
N ASP A 54 8.91 -21.66 -2.65
CA ASP A 54 9.74 -22.12 -1.53
C ASP A 54 10.19 -23.59 -1.64
N VAL A 55 9.75 -24.29 -2.69
CA VAL A 55 10.04 -25.71 -2.94
C VAL A 55 10.85 -25.92 -4.21
N LYS A 56 11.63 -27.01 -4.26
CA LYS A 56 12.53 -27.36 -5.37
C LYS A 56 11.82 -27.56 -6.71
N LYS A 57 10.56 -28.00 -6.69
CA LYS A 57 9.77 -28.23 -7.90
C LYS A 57 8.61 -27.24 -7.94
N PRO A 58 8.59 -26.28 -8.88
CA PRO A 58 7.53 -25.28 -8.92
C PRO A 58 6.20 -25.90 -9.32
N SER A 59 5.14 -25.49 -8.61
CA SER A 59 3.77 -25.90 -8.91
C SER A 59 3.28 -25.41 -10.27
N GLY A 60 2.24 -26.05 -10.82
CA GLY A 60 1.59 -25.57 -12.03
C GLY A 60 0.97 -24.17 -11.88
N PHE A 61 0.62 -23.77 -10.65
CA PHE A 61 0.12 -22.43 -10.34
C PHE A 61 1.21 -21.38 -10.58
N LEU A 62 2.40 -21.59 -10.00
CA LEU A 62 3.57 -20.71 -10.16
C LEU A 62 3.94 -20.53 -11.64
N LYS A 63 4.03 -21.64 -12.40
CA LYS A 63 4.32 -21.61 -13.84
C LYS A 63 3.32 -20.77 -14.64
N LYS A 64 2.03 -20.87 -14.30
CA LYS A 64 0.97 -20.11 -14.98
C LYS A 64 1.05 -18.62 -14.65
N ILE A 65 1.29 -18.27 -13.39
CA ILE A 65 1.45 -16.87 -12.98
C ILE A 65 2.73 -16.26 -13.58
N SER A 66 3.85 -16.97 -13.55
CA SER A 66 5.10 -16.50 -14.17
C SER A 66 4.93 -16.25 -15.67
N ALA A 67 4.25 -17.16 -16.38
CA ALA A 67 3.93 -17.00 -17.79
C ALA A 67 2.99 -15.81 -18.06
N THR A 68 1.98 -15.60 -17.20
CA THR A 68 1.04 -14.46 -17.30
C THR A 68 1.77 -13.12 -17.30
N PHE A 69 2.85 -13.02 -16.53
CA PHE A 69 3.63 -11.79 -16.39
C PHE A 69 4.88 -11.71 -17.28
N GLY A 70 5.24 -12.77 -18.01
CA GLY A 70 6.56 -12.88 -18.63
C GLY A 70 7.68 -12.70 -17.59
N ALA A 71 7.45 -13.17 -16.36
CA ALA A 71 8.37 -13.06 -15.24
C ALA A 71 9.27 -14.31 -15.15
N ARG A 72 10.49 -14.14 -14.65
CA ARG A 72 11.40 -15.26 -14.40
C ARG A 72 10.81 -16.15 -13.31
N LEU A 73 10.58 -17.42 -13.63
CA LEU A 73 10.23 -18.41 -12.61
C LEU A 73 11.49 -18.78 -11.84
N PHE A 74 11.46 -18.61 -10.52
CA PHE A 74 12.51 -18.95 -9.58
C PHE A 74 12.04 -20.05 -8.62
N TYR A 75 12.93 -20.99 -8.32
CA TYR A 75 12.73 -22.00 -7.28
C TYR A 75 14.09 -22.39 -6.69
N PRO A 76 14.16 -22.68 -5.38
CA PRO A 76 15.39 -23.07 -4.70
C PRO A 76 15.91 -24.43 -5.19
N ARG A 77 17.18 -24.74 -4.92
CA ARG A 77 17.79 -26.04 -5.26
C ARG A 77 17.30 -27.19 -4.36
N TYR A 78 16.68 -26.86 -3.23
CA TYR A 78 16.14 -27.72 -2.19
C TYR A 78 14.86 -27.09 -1.62
N ASP A 79 14.07 -27.85 -0.87
CA ASP A 79 12.88 -27.31 -0.21
C ASP A 79 13.30 -26.49 1.01
N ILE A 80 12.94 -25.20 1.05
CA ILE A 80 13.34 -24.30 2.13
C ILE A 80 12.72 -24.80 3.44
N SER A 81 13.56 -25.07 4.44
CA SER A 81 13.08 -25.60 5.72
C SER A 81 12.30 -24.53 6.50
N VAL A 82 11.36 -24.96 7.35
CA VAL A 82 10.59 -24.02 8.22
C VAL A 82 11.52 -23.12 9.06
N LYS A 83 12.62 -23.69 9.58
CA LYS A 83 13.63 -22.93 10.35
C LYS A 83 14.25 -21.82 9.50
N GLU A 84 14.59 -22.13 8.25
CA GLU A 84 15.19 -21.18 7.32
C GLU A 84 14.19 -20.11 6.88
N LYS A 85 12.93 -20.48 6.62
CA LYS A 85 11.86 -19.51 6.35
C LYS A 85 11.73 -18.52 7.50
N ASN A 86 11.65 -19.01 8.74
CA ASN A 86 11.60 -18.17 9.94
C ASN A 86 12.80 -17.22 10.03
N GLU A 87 14.02 -17.70 9.77
CA GLU A 87 15.24 -16.87 9.80
C GLU A 87 15.22 -15.77 8.73
N ILE A 88 14.81 -16.10 7.51
CA ILE A 88 14.71 -15.14 6.39
C ILE A 88 13.66 -14.06 6.69
N THR A 89 12.55 -14.44 7.32
CA THR A 89 11.43 -13.53 7.61
C THR A 89 11.50 -12.87 8.98
N LYS A 90 12.59 -13.04 9.74
CA LYS A 90 12.64 -12.66 11.17
C LYS A 90 12.38 -11.18 11.46
N GLU A 91 12.71 -10.29 10.52
CA GLU A 91 12.54 -8.83 10.63
C GLU A 91 11.26 -8.32 9.96
N PHE A 92 10.41 -9.23 9.45
CA PHE A 92 9.23 -8.89 8.66
C PHE A 92 7.95 -9.31 9.37
N HIS A 93 6.89 -8.53 9.15
CA HIS A 93 5.57 -8.80 9.69
C HIS A 93 4.75 -9.68 8.73
N TYR A 94 4.05 -10.67 9.27
CA TYR A 94 3.13 -11.55 8.55
C TYR A 94 2.10 -12.12 9.54
N GLU A 95 0.92 -12.49 9.03
CA GLU A 95 -0.21 -12.91 9.91
C GLU A 95 -0.27 -14.42 10.15
N ASN A 96 0.32 -15.23 9.25
CA ASN A 96 0.24 -16.70 9.35
C ASN A 96 1.37 -17.41 8.59
N ASN A 97 1.43 -18.75 8.76
CA ASN A 97 2.47 -19.59 8.15
C ASN A 97 2.47 -19.54 6.61
N HIS A 98 1.32 -19.35 5.95
CA HIS A 98 1.27 -19.24 4.49
C HIS A 98 1.90 -17.94 4.01
N GLU A 99 1.60 -16.84 4.70
CA GLU A 99 2.22 -15.53 4.43
C GLU A 99 3.72 -15.55 4.67
N ARG A 100 4.17 -16.19 5.77
CA ARG A 100 5.59 -16.44 6.01
C ARG A 100 6.23 -17.19 4.83
N ASP A 101 5.60 -18.26 4.36
CA ASP A 101 6.17 -19.11 3.32
C ASP A 101 6.25 -18.38 1.97
N ALA A 102 5.21 -17.62 1.61
CA ALA A 102 5.21 -16.75 0.43
C ALA A 102 6.30 -15.65 0.55
N LEU A 103 6.41 -15.00 1.70
CA LEU A 103 7.41 -13.95 1.92
C LEU A 103 8.84 -14.51 1.90
N ALA A 104 9.07 -15.66 2.53
CA ALA A 104 10.34 -16.36 2.52
C ALA A 104 10.77 -16.71 1.09
N ALA A 105 9.85 -17.17 0.24
CA ALA A 105 10.14 -17.45 -1.17
C ALA A 105 10.62 -16.19 -1.92
N ALA A 106 9.95 -15.05 -1.72
CA ALA A 106 10.32 -13.78 -2.35
C ALA A 106 11.70 -13.28 -1.87
N LEU A 107 11.93 -13.30 -0.56
CA LEU A 107 13.18 -12.85 0.05
C LEU A 107 14.36 -13.77 -0.29
N PHE A 108 14.14 -15.09 -0.33
CA PHE A 108 15.16 -16.05 -0.77
C PHE A 108 15.57 -15.78 -2.21
N ALA A 109 14.61 -15.51 -3.10
CA ALA A 109 14.89 -15.13 -4.48
C ALA A 109 15.66 -13.79 -4.54
N LYS A 110 15.24 -12.75 -3.79
CA LYS A 110 15.95 -11.46 -3.72
C LYS A 110 17.41 -11.64 -3.29
N ASN A 111 17.64 -12.46 -2.28
CA ASN A 111 18.99 -12.77 -1.80
C ASN A 111 19.83 -13.49 -2.87
N ASN A 112 19.22 -14.41 -3.63
CA ASN A 112 19.91 -15.10 -4.73
C ASN A 112 20.36 -14.13 -5.85
N PHE A 113 19.56 -13.09 -6.11
CA PHE A 113 19.88 -12.04 -7.08
C PHE A 113 20.70 -10.87 -6.51
N SER A 114 21.00 -10.84 -5.20
CA SER A 114 21.70 -9.72 -4.54
C SER A 114 23.00 -9.30 -5.22
N SER A 115 23.80 -10.27 -5.69
CA SER A 115 25.06 -10.00 -6.39
C SER A 115 24.85 -9.28 -7.72
N ILE A 116 23.82 -9.64 -8.49
CA ILE A 116 23.56 -8.97 -9.77
C ILE A 116 22.90 -7.61 -9.54
N LEU A 117 21.98 -7.50 -8.57
CA LEU A 117 21.34 -6.25 -8.19
C LEU A 117 22.36 -5.19 -7.78
N SER A 118 23.32 -5.55 -6.92
CA SER A 118 24.40 -4.66 -6.47
C SER A 118 25.36 -4.27 -7.59
N LYS A 119 25.81 -5.23 -8.40
CA LYS A 119 26.69 -4.97 -9.55
C LYS A 119 26.06 -3.99 -10.55
N VAL A 120 24.77 -4.15 -10.84
CA VAL A 120 24.04 -3.23 -11.73
C VAL A 120 23.96 -1.85 -11.12
N SER A 121 23.61 -1.71 -9.85
CA SER A 121 23.54 -0.40 -9.19
C SER A 121 24.88 0.35 -9.30
N SER A 122 25.99 -0.29 -8.95
CA SER A 122 27.31 0.34 -9.06
C SER A 122 27.73 0.66 -10.50
N ALA A 123 27.37 -0.20 -11.47
CA ALA A 123 27.67 0.04 -12.88
C ALA A 123 26.84 1.20 -13.45
N ALA A 124 25.56 1.28 -13.08
CA ALA A 124 24.65 2.34 -13.51
C ALA A 124 25.10 3.71 -12.99
N GLU A 125 25.56 3.79 -11.74
CA GLU A 125 26.17 5.00 -11.17
C GLU A 125 27.41 5.45 -11.94
N LYS A 126 28.38 4.54 -12.13
CA LYS A 126 29.63 4.85 -12.86
C LYS A 126 29.40 5.33 -14.29
N LYS A 127 28.33 4.84 -14.93
CA LYS A 127 27.98 5.16 -16.32
C LYS A 127 26.95 6.28 -16.45
N GLY A 128 26.48 6.86 -15.34
CA GLY A 128 25.49 7.94 -15.35
C GLY A 128 24.09 7.54 -15.82
N VAL A 129 23.76 6.24 -15.76
CA VAL A 129 22.48 5.68 -16.24
C VAL A 129 21.63 5.13 -15.09
N VAL A 130 21.69 5.77 -13.93
CA VAL A 130 20.97 5.35 -12.71
C VAL A 130 19.46 5.19 -12.94
N HIS A 131 18.86 6.04 -13.78
CA HIS A 131 17.44 5.96 -14.15
C HIS A 131 17.05 4.67 -14.88
N LEU A 132 18.02 3.96 -15.50
CA LEU A 132 17.82 2.67 -16.17
C LEU A 132 18.14 1.47 -15.27
N ALA A 133 18.63 1.69 -14.04
CA ALA A 133 19.15 0.61 -13.20
C ALA A 133 18.14 -0.53 -12.98
N ASP A 134 16.87 -0.20 -12.76
CA ASP A 134 15.82 -1.18 -12.53
C ASP A 134 15.43 -1.97 -13.79
N ASP A 135 15.46 -1.33 -14.95
CA ASP A 135 15.22 -1.99 -16.24
C ASP A 135 16.40 -2.88 -16.62
N ILE A 136 17.64 -2.45 -16.35
CA ILE A 136 18.84 -3.28 -16.53
C ILE A 136 18.78 -4.53 -15.64
N LYS A 137 18.40 -4.37 -14.36
CA LYS A 137 18.21 -5.51 -13.43
C LYS A 137 17.16 -6.47 -13.96
N GLU A 138 16.02 -5.96 -14.44
CA GLU A 138 14.97 -6.80 -15.03
C GLU A 138 15.49 -7.60 -16.23
N MET A 139 16.14 -6.94 -17.21
CA MET A 139 16.64 -7.59 -18.42
C MET A 139 17.62 -8.72 -18.10
N LEU A 140 18.50 -8.51 -17.13
CA LEU A 140 19.46 -9.53 -16.73
C LEU A 140 18.80 -10.69 -15.99
N ILE A 141 17.86 -10.41 -15.08
CA ILE A 141 17.13 -11.45 -14.32
C ILE A 141 16.24 -12.28 -15.24
N LYS A 142 15.63 -11.66 -16.27
CA LYS A 142 14.82 -12.33 -17.29
C LYS A 142 15.66 -12.98 -18.39
N GLU A 143 17.00 -12.92 -18.30
CA GLU A 143 17.93 -13.48 -19.29
C GLU A 143 17.72 -12.90 -20.71
N GLN A 144 17.26 -11.66 -20.80
CA GLN A 144 17.04 -10.92 -22.05
C GLN A 144 18.30 -10.19 -22.54
N ALA A 145 19.30 -10.01 -21.67
CA ALA A 145 20.63 -9.53 -22.00
C ALA A 145 21.69 -10.42 -21.34
N GLY A 146 22.80 -10.66 -22.02
CA GLY A 146 23.89 -11.49 -21.52
C GLY A 146 24.81 -10.77 -20.53
N ASN A 147 24.85 -9.44 -20.55
CA ASN A 147 25.66 -8.64 -19.63
C ASN A 147 25.11 -7.20 -19.49
N ILE A 148 25.65 -6.46 -18.50
CA ILE A 148 25.23 -5.10 -18.17
C ILE A 148 25.41 -4.14 -19.35
N ASP A 149 26.48 -4.27 -20.12
CA ASP A 149 26.81 -3.35 -21.22
C ASP A 149 25.86 -3.53 -22.40
N GLU A 150 25.51 -4.78 -22.70
CA GLU A 150 24.47 -5.13 -23.66
C GLU A 150 23.11 -4.57 -23.24
N ALA A 151 22.72 -4.75 -21.97
CA ALA A 151 21.46 -4.21 -21.45
C ALA A 151 21.40 -2.67 -21.58
N ILE A 152 22.47 -1.97 -21.19
CA ILE A 152 22.57 -0.51 -21.33
C ILE A 152 22.45 -0.11 -22.80
N LYS A 153 23.13 -0.80 -23.72
CA LYS A 153 23.08 -0.50 -25.15
C LYS A 153 21.67 -0.67 -25.72
N ILE A 154 20.95 -1.72 -25.34
CA ILE A 154 19.58 -1.96 -25.78
C ILE A 154 18.66 -0.84 -25.27
N LEU A 155 18.70 -0.57 -23.97
CA LEU A 155 17.81 0.42 -23.34
C LEU A 155 18.08 1.85 -23.84
N THR A 156 19.33 2.25 -23.95
CA THR A 156 19.70 3.57 -24.49
C THR A 156 19.26 3.72 -25.95
N LYS A 157 19.40 2.68 -26.78
CA LYS A 157 18.90 2.70 -28.16
C LYS A 157 17.38 2.81 -28.21
N GLU A 158 16.66 2.11 -27.33
CA GLU A 158 15.21 2.25 -27.20
C GLU A 158 14.80 3.66 -26.77
N GLU A 159 15.50 4.27 -25.81
CA GLU A 159 15.24 5.65 -25.39
C GLU A 159 15.44 6.64 -26.55
N VAL A 160 16.48 6.47 -27.36
CA VAL A 160 16.71 7.29 -28.57
C VAL A 160 15.59 7.07 -29.60
N ALA A 161 15.15 5.82 -29.81
CA ALA A 161 14.05 5.52 -30.72
C ALA A 161 12.72 6.14 -30.25
N ARG A 162 12.38 6.01 -28.96
CA ARG A 162 11.21 6.66 -28.36
C ARG A 162 11.30 8.17 -28.38
N THR A 163 12.53 8.73 -28.32
CA THR A 163 12.71 10.17 -28.37
C THR A 163 12.67 10.78 -29.76
N SER A 164 12.93 9.98 -30.80
CA SER A 164 12.96 10.39 -32.20
C SER A 164 11.63 10.24 -32.96
N GLU A 165 10.56 9.72 -32.34
CA GLU A 165 9.20 9.81 -32.89
C GLU A 165 8.64 11.24 -32.77
N PRO A 166 8.59 12.04 -33.87
CA PRO A 166 8.39 13.49 -33.75
C PRO A 166 6.91 13.89 -33.56
N ARG A 167 5.95 12.99 -33.84
CA ARG A 167 4.54 13.37 -34.02
C ARG A 167 3.64 13.24 -32.79
N ILE A 168 3.98 12.38 -31.83
CA ILE A 168 3.14 12.13 -30.64
C ILE A 168 3.48 13.11 -29.52
N LYS A 169 4.76 13.50 -29.40
CA LYS A 169 5.28 14.30 -28.28
C LYS A 169 4.74 15.72 -28.23
N GLU A 170 4.61 16.40 -29.36
CA GLU A 170 4.14 17.80 -29.40
C GLU A 170 2.67 17.91 -28.96
N ARG A 171 1.84 16.97 -29.43
CA ARG A 171 0.42 16.88 -29.07
C ARG A 171 0.24 16.52 -27.58
N THR A 172 1.02 15.55 -27.10
CA THR A 172 0.98 15.11 -25.70
C THR A 172 1.48 16.19 -24.75
N LEU A 173 2.52 16.93 -25.12
CA LEU A 173 3.06 18.01 -24.30
C LEU A 173 2.08 19.18 -24.17
N GLN A 174 1.41 19.56 -25.27
CA GLN A 174 0.36 20.58 -25.24
C GLN A 174 -0.85 20.14 -24.41
N GLU A 175 -1.28 18.88 -24.53
CA GLU A 175 -2.35 18.32 -23.71
C GLU A 175 -1.99 18.30 -22.22
N LEU A 176 -0.75 17.93 -21.89
CA LEU A 176 -0.26 17.92 -20.51
C LEU A 176 -0.15 19.34 -19.95
N GLN A 177 0.35 20.30 -20.72
CA GLN A 177 0.42 21.72 -20.34
C GLN A 177 -0.99 22.30 -20.10
N ASN A 178 -1.95 21.97 -20.96
CA ASN A 178 -3.34 22.37 -20.78
C ASN A 178 -3.96 21.75 -19.52
N LYS A 179 -3.66 20.48 -19.25
CA LYS A 179 -4.13 19.79 -18.05
C LYS A 179 -3.53 20.36 -16.77
N ILE A 180 -2.23 20.67 -16.77
CA ILE A 180 -1.56 21.37 -15.66
C ILE A 180 -2.22 22.73 -15.41
N LYS A 181 -2.49 23.50 -16.46
CA LYS A 181 -3.16 24.80 -16.33
C LYS A 181 -4.56 24.68 -15.71
N LEU A 182 -5.34 23.68 -16.13
CA LEU A 182 -6.66 23.40 -15.56
C LEU A 182 -6.57 23.00 -14.08
N LEU A 183 -5.67 22.08 -13.75
CA LEU A 183 -5.46 21.62 -12.37
C LEU A 183 -4.98 22.76 -11.45
N LEU A 184 -4.13 23.66 -11.94
CA LEU A 184 -3.72 24.84 -11.19
C LEU A 184 -4.88 25.80 -10.93
N LYS A 185 -5.78 25.99 -11.91
CA LYS A 185 -6.99 26.79 -11.75
C LYS A 185 -7.96 26.14 -10.75
N GLU A 186 -8.14 24.84 -10.83
CA GLU A 186 -8.98 24.07 -9.89
C GLU A 186 -8.42 24.13 -8.47
N ARG A 187 -7.10 23.95 -8.31
CA ARG A 187 -6.41 24.11 -7.03
C ARG A 187 -6.64 25.50 -6.43
N ALA A 188 -6.54 26.56 -7.23
CA ALA A 188 -6.78 27.92 -6.77
C ALA A 188 -8.23 28.11 -6.29
N ASN A 189 -9.21 27.57 -7.02
CA ASN A 189 -10.62 27.62 -6.64
C ASN A 189 -10.89 26.84 -5.34
N LEU A 190 -10.37 25.62 -5.23
CA LEU A 190 -10.50 24.80 -4.02
C LEU A 190 -9.86 25.49 -2.80
N ILE A 191 -8.71 26.15 -2.96
CA ILE A 191 -8.10 26.95 -1.90
C ILE A 191 -9.01 28.09 -1.46
N GLN A 192 -9.62 28.82 -2.41
CA GLN A 192 -10.57 29.90 -2.08
C GLN A 192 -11.79 29.37 -1.33
N GLN A 193 -12.34 28.22 -1.74
CA GLN A 193 -13.46 27.57 -1.05
C GLN A 193 -13.07 27.14 0.37
N ILE A 194 -11.89 26.55 0.57
CA ILE A 194 -11.39 26.17 1.89
C ILE A 194 -11.30 27.40 2.79
N VAL A 195 -10.74 28.51 2.30
CA VAL A 195 -10.63 29.76 3.07
C VAL A 195 -12.01 30.30 3.45
N ALA A 196 -12.96 30.31 2.51
CA ALA A 196 -14.33 30.76 2.78
C ALA A 196 -15.04 29.87 3.83
N LEU A 197 -14.95 28.55 3.67
CA LEU A 197 -15.53 27.57 4.61
C LEU A 197 -14.88 27.63 5.99
N GLN A 198 -13.59 27.96 6.07
CA GLN A 198 -12.89 28.16 7.34
C GLN A 198 -13.36 29.44 8.04
N ALA A 199 -13.54 30.53 7.29
CA ALA A 199 -14.08 31.78 7.82
C ALA A 199 -15.53 31.59 8.31
N GLU A 200 -16.35 30.87 7.55
CA GLU A 200 -17.72 30.53 7.94
C GLU A 200 -17.75 29.62 9.18
N ASN A 201 -16.92 28.57 9.23
CA ASN A 201 -16.79 27.73 10.42
C ASN A 201 -16.40 28.54 11.66
N LYS A 202 -15.47 29.49 11.50
CA LYS A 202 -15.08 30.37 12.61
C LYS A 202 -16.24 31.25 13.06
N ARG A 203 -17.01 31.81 12.12
CA ARG A 203 -18.21 32.61 12.42
C ARG A 203 -19.25 31.78 13.17
N LEU A 204 -19.60 30.60 12.66
CA LEU A 204 -20.58 29.70 13.26
C LEU A 204 -20.12 29.22 14.65
N LYS A 205 -18.83 28.93 14.84
CA LYS A 205 -18.28 28.59 16.17
C LYS A 205 -18.42 29.74 17.16
N ASN A 206 -18.09 30.96 16.77
CA ASN A 206 -18.23 32.14 17.61
C ASN A 206 -19.71 32.40 17.95
N GLU A 207 -20.61 32.20 16.99
CA GLU A 207 -22.06 32.33 17.18
C GLU A 207 -22.60 31.24 18.12
N ALA A 208 -22.16 30.00 17.97
CA ALA A 208 -22.49 28.90 18.87
C ALA A 208 -21.98 29.16 20.30
N GLU A 209 -20.75 29.68 20.47
CA GLU A 209 -20.21 30.08 21.78
C GLU A 209 -20.99 31.25 22.38
N TYR A 210 -21.35 32.25 21.56
CA TYR A 210 -22.16 33.38 22.00
C TYR A 210 -23.54 32.90 22.48
N ILE A 211 -24.24 32.08 21.70
CA ILE A 211 -25.53 31.49 22.09
C ILE A 211 -25.36 30.67 23.38
N LYS A 212 -24.31 29.84 23.47
CA LYS A 212 -24.00 29.06 24.68
C LYS A 212 -23.75 29.94 25.91
N SER A 213 -23.14 31.10 25.74
CA SER A 213 -22.92 32.09 26.81
C SER A 213 -24.19 32.84 27.22
N LYS A 214 -25.18 32.94 26.32
CA LYS A 214 -26.47 33.59 26.55
C LYS A 214 -27.53 32.64 27.12
N ILE A 215 -27.33 31.33 27.02
CA ILE A 215 -28.12 30.35 27.78
C ILE A 215 -27.84 30.58 29.28
N PRO A 216 -28.81 31.07 30.08
CA PRO A 216 -28.60 31.28 31.50
C PRO A 216 -28.40 29.92 32.18
N LYS A 217 -27.43 29.79 33.10
CA LYS A 217 -27.28 28.64 34.04
C LYS A 217 -28.53 28.33 34.91
N LYS A 218 -29.67 29.00 34.67
CA LYS A 218 -30.94 28.82 35.39
C LYS A 218 -31.69 27.54 35.04
N GLU A 219 -31.31 26.81 33.98
CA GLU A 219 -31.88 25.48 33.70
C GLU A 219 -31.37 24.41 34.67
N TYR A 220 -30.10 24.49 35.11
CA TYR A 220 -29.58 23.61 36.17
C TYR A 220 -30.27 23.82 37.53
N ARG A 221 -30.77 25.03 37.82
CA ARG A 221 -31.51 25.31 39.08
C ARG A 221 -32.95 24.79 39.09
N LYS A 222 -33.54 24.48 37.93
CA LYS A 222 -34.88 23.89 37.87
C LYS A 222 -34.83 22.41 38.27
N GLU A 223 -33.83 21.67 37.83
CA GLU A 223 -33.64 20.25 38.14
C GLU A 223 -33.40 19.99 39.64
N GLU A 224 -32.50 20.76 40.27
CA GLU A 224 -32.24 20.66 41.73
C GLU A 224 -33.48 20.95 42.58
N ASN A 225 -34.33 21.90 42.15
CA ASN A 225 -35.56 22.24 42.88
C ASN A 225 -36.65 21.18 42.68
N THR A 226 -36.71 20.52 41.51
CA THR A 226 -37.64 19.42 41.28
C THR A 226 -37.28 18.17 42.08
N GLU A 227 -35.99 17.83 42.22
CA GLU A 227 -35.58 16.69 43.04
C GLU A 227 -35.90 16.90 44.53
N LYS A 228 -35.61 18.10 45.06
CA LYS A 228 -35.98 18.46 46.43
C LYS A 228 -37.49 18.42 46.65
N LEU A 229 -38.30 18.85 45.66
CA LEU A 229 -39.76 18.80 45.73
C LEU A 229 -40.29 17.36 45.70
N VAL A 230 -39.70 16.48 44.89
CA VAL A 230 -40.05 15.05 44.83
C VAL A 230 -39.71 14.36 46.15
N GLU A 231 -38.57 14.69 46.76
CA GLU A 231 -38.18 14.14 48.07
C GLU A 231 -39.13 14.62 49.18
N LEU A 232 -39.51 15.90 49.19
CA LEU A 232 -40.46 16.45 50.14
C LEU A 232 -41.84 15.77 50.01
N LEU A 233 -42.30 15.54 48.77
CA LEU A 233 -43.56 14.84 48.49
C LEU A 233 -43.53 13.38 48.92
N LYS A 234 -42.39 12.68 48.79
CA LYS A 234 -42.20 11.33 49.32
C LYS A 234 -42.31 11.31 50.85
N LYS A 235 -41.59 12.19 51.54
CA LYS A 235 -41.68 12.33 53.02
C LYS A 235 -43.10 12.64 53.48
N TYR A 236 -43.82 13.53 52.79
CA TYR A 236 -45.21 13.85 53.12
C TYR A 236 -46.15 12.64 52.96
N LYS A 237 -45.98 11.84 51.89
CA LYS A 237 -46.76 10.61 51.68
C LYS A 237 -46.46 9.54 52.73
N GLU A 238 -45.20 9.42 53.16
CA GLU A 238 -44.82 8.50 54.24
C GLU A 238 -45.41 8.93 55.58
N MET A 239 -45.30 10.21 55.96
CA MET A 239 -45.96 10.74 57.17
C MET A 239 -47.47 10.51 57.17
N ARG A 240 -48.14 10.65 56.01
CA ARG A 240 -49.58 10.36 55.88
C ARG A 240 -49.93 8.87 55.99
N LYS A 241 -48.99 7.97 55.65
CA LYS A 241 -49.16 6.53 55.85
C LYS A 241 -48.90 6.13 57.30
N SER A 242 -47.95 6.79 57.98
CA SER A 242 -47.65 6.60 59.39
C SER A 242 -48.75 7.12 60.31
N GLY A 243 -49.38 8.26 59.97
CA GLY A 243 -50.50 8.83 60.72
C GLY A 243 -51.86 8.16 60.49
N LYS A 244 -51.94 7.10 59.66
CA LYS A 244 -53.14 6.26 59.48
C LYS A 244 -53.04 4.89 60.19
N LYS A 245 -51.98 4.68 60.97
CA LYS A 245 -51.82 3.55 61.90
C LYS A 245 -51.52 4.11 63.29
N ASN A 246 -52.56 4.65 63.93
CA ASN A 246 -52.81 4.69 65.38
C ASN A 246 -54.07 5.51 65.62
#